data_AF-A0A7J7RW47-F1
#
_entry.id   AF-A0A7J7RW47-F1
#
_cell.length_a   1.000
_cell.length_b   1.000
_cell.length_c   1.000
_cell.angle_alpha   90.00
_cell.angle_beta   90.00
_cell.angle_gamma   90.00
#
_symmetry.space_group_name_H-M   'P 1'
#
loop_
_entity.id
_entity.type
_entity.pdbx_description
1 polymer ?
#
loop_
_entity_poly.entity_id
_entity_poly.type
_entity_poly.pdbx_seq_one_letter_code
_entity_poly.pdbx_strand_id
1 'polypeptide(L)'
;MDRAVVQTSLRDFQTELRKILLSLIEVAQKLLALSPGAVELFTKANAMLDEDEEERVDETALRQLTEMGFPESRAVKALRLSHMSVPQAMEWLIEHADDPAIDTPLPGHSSPGPAGAEAPAEAAAGPSEEDEEAKDELTEIFKKIRRKRAFRADGRAVISLMEMGFDEKEVLDALRVSNNQQSAACEWLLGDRKPSPEELDKGIDPNSPLFQAILDNPVVQLGLTNPKTLLAFEDMLENPLNSTQWMNDPETGPVMLQISRIFQTMNRT
;
A
#
# COMPACT_ATOMS: atom_id res chain seq x y z
N MET A 1 -10.85 7.00 -30.70
CA MET A 1 -9.70 7.07 -29.78
C MET A 1 -9.55 5.71 -29.14
N ASP A 2 -8.49 5.02 -29.53
CA ASP A 2 -8.27 3.58 -29.38
C ASP A 2 -8.09 3.11 -27.93
N ARG A 3 -8.71 1.96 -27.60
CA ARG A 3 -8.55 1.25 -26.30
C ARG A 3 -7.07 1.03 -25.93
N ALA A 4 -6.21 0.87 -26.93
CA ALA A 4 -4.77 0.73 -26.76
C ALA A 4 -4.12 1.98 -26.12
N VAL A 5 -4.48 3.19 -26.58
CA VAL A 5 -3.90 4.45 -26.08
C VAL A 5 -4.27 4.69 -24.61
N VAL A 6 -5.48 4.31 -24.21
CA VAL A 6 -5.94 4.42 -22.81
C VAL A 6 -5.18 3.43 -21.91
N GLN A 7 -4.91 2.21 -22.39
CA GLN A 7 -4.12 1.22 -21.64
C GLN A 7 -2.65 1.64 -21.51
N THR A 8 -2.05 2.23 -22.55
CA THR A 8 -0.69 2.78 -22.49
C THR A 8 -0.62 3.92 -21.47
N SER A 9 -1.55 4.88 -21.54
CA SER A 9 -1.60 6.01 -20.60
C SER A 9 -1.82 5.59 -19.13
N LEU A 10 -2.56 4.51 -18.88
CA LEU A 10 -2.73 3.94 -17.54
C LEU A 10 -1.46 3.27 -17.02
N ARG A 11 -0.73 2.53 -17.88
CA ARG A 11 0.57 1.94 -17.55
C ARG A 11 1.63 3.03 -17.31
N ASP A 12 1.60 4.10 -18.10
CA ASP A 12 2.48 5.25 -17.91
C ASP A 12 2.21 5.93 -16.57
N PHE A 13 0.93 6.13 -16.21
CA PHE A 13 0.58 6.67 -14.89
C PHE A 13 1.03 5.76 -13.75
N GLN A 14 0.87 4.43 -13.84
CA GLN A 14 1.32 3.53 -12.77
C GLN A 14 2.84 3.57 -12.57
N THR A 15 3.59 3.62 -13.67
CA THR A 15 5.06 3.74 -13.66
C THR A 15 5.50 5.07 -13.05
N GLU A 16 4.87 6.17 -13.46
CA GLU A 16 5.17 7.51 -12.95
C GLU A 16 4.66 7.71 -11.52
N LEU A 17 3.52 7.12 -11.15
CA LEU A 17 2.97 7.16 -9.81
C LEU A 17 3.97 6.59 -8.81
N ARG A 18 4.67 5.50 -9.16
CA ARG A 18 5.74 4.95 -8.33
C ARG A 18 6.83 5.98 -8.04
N LYS A 19 7.29 6.70 -9.07
CA LYS A 19 8.32 7.74 -8.91
C LYS A 19 7.80 8.94 -8.10
N ILE A 20 6.53 9.33 -8.31
CA ILE A 20 5.87 10.38 -7.53
C ILE A 20 5.86 9.98 -6.04
N LEU A 21 5.36 8.78 -5.74
CA LEU A 21 5.25 8.28 -4.37
C LEU A 21 6.63 8.21 -3.71
N LEU A 22 7.66 7.69 -4.38
CA LEU A 22 9.04 7.68 -3.86
C LEU A 22 9.51 9.07 -3.41
N SER A 23 9.37 10.10 -4.26
CA SER A 23 9.77 11.46 -3.90
C SER A 23 8.90 12.07 -2.80
N LEU A 24 7.59 11.78 -2.80
CA LEU A 24 6.69 12.27 -1.76
C LEU A 24 6.97 11.64 -0.39
N ILE A 25 7.33 10.36 -0.36
CA ILE A 25 7.72 9.66 0.84
C ILE A 25 8.98 10.28 1.43
N GLU A 26 10.00 10.56 0.62
CA GLU A 26 11.22 11.23 1.10
C GLU A 26 10.92 12.61 1.71
N VAL A 27 10.00 13.38 1.12
CA VAL A 27 9.60 14.69 1.64
C VAL A 27 8.80 14.53 2.94
N ALA A 28 7.81 13.63 2.97
CA ALA A 28 7.00 13.36 4.15
C ALA A 28 7.86 12.85 5.32
N GLN A 29 8.81 11.96 5.08
CA GLN A 29 9.76 11.49 6.09
C GLN A 29 10.56 12.65 6.69
N LYS A 30 11.07 13.56 5.85
CA LYS A 30 11.79 14.76 6.31
C LYS A 30 10.89 15.71 7.10
N LEU A 31 9.65 15.91 6.67
CA LEU A 31 8.68 16.77 7.36
C LEU A 31 8.29 16.19 8.72
N LEU A 32 8.06 14.88 8.79
CA LEU A 32 7.61 14.21 10.00
C LEU A 32 8.74 13.94 10.98
N ALA A 33 9.98 13.74 10.52
CA ALA A 33 11.17 13.68 11.38
C ALA A 33 11.42 14.98 12.15
N LEU A 34 10.81 16.10 11.76
CA LEU A 34 10.87 17.38 12.48
C LEU A 34 9.77 17.52 13.55
N SER A 35 8.83 16.57 13.63
CA SER A 35 7.73 16.62 14.59
C SER A 35 8.09 15.83 15.87
N PRO A 36 7.98 16.44 17.06
CA PRO A 36 8.22 15.73 18.31
C PRO A 36 7.18 14.62 18.49
N GLY A 37 7.63 13.40 18.85
CA GLY A 37 6.75 12.23 18.99
C GLY A 37 6.41 11.51 17.69
N ALA A 38 7.10 11.80 16.58
CA ALA A 38 6.89 11.13 15.30
C ALA A 38 6.94 9.59 15.41
N VAL A 39 7.89 9.05 16.16
CA VAL A 39 8.04 7.59 16.38
C VAL A 39 6.76 6.97 16.95
N GLU A 40 6.19 7.58 18.00
CA GLU A 40 4.96 7.10 18.63
C GLU A 40 3.76 7.21 17.70
N LEU A 41 3.66 8.32 16.97
CA LEU A 41 2.61 8.54 15.97
C LEU A 41 2.65 7.49 14.85
N PHE A 42 3.84 7.18 14.34
CA PHE A 42 4.03 6.13 13.32
C PHE A 42 3.75 4.74 13.85
N THR A 43 4.20 4.44 15.06
CA THR A 43 3.96 3.13 15.69
C THR A 43 2.47 2.91 15.89
N LYS A 44 1.76 3.91 16.41
CA LYS A 44 0.31 3.86 16.61
C LYS A 44 -0.45 3.77 15.28
N ALA A 45 -0.08 4.58 14.29
CA ALA A 45 -0.69 4.54 12.97
C ALA A 45 -0.49 3.17 12.30
N ASN A 46 0.71 2.59 12.38
CA ASN A 46 0.97 1.27 11.83
C ASN A 46 0.19 0.16 12.56
N ALA A 47 0.08 0.24 13.90
CA ALA A 47 -0.72 -0.72 14.67
C ALA A 47 -2.21 -0.65 14.31
N MET A 48 -2.77 0.56 14.18
CA MET A 48 -4.16 0.75 13.74
C MET A 48 -4.40 0.21 12.33
N LEU A 49 -3.45 0.42 11.40
CA LEU A 49 -3.55 -0.13 10.05
C LEU A 49 -3.44 -1.66 10.02
N ASP A 50 -2.60 -2.24 10.87
CA ASP A 50 -2.50 -3.70 11.00
C ASP A 50 -3.82 -4.29 11.54
N GLU A 51 -4.44 -3.66 12.54
CA GLU A 51 -5.77 -4.05 13.05
C GLU A 51 -6.86 -3.92 11.96
N ASP A 52 -6.87 -2.81 11.21
CA ASP A 52 -7.81 -2.58 10.11
C ASP A 52 -7.62 -3.60 8.96
N GLU A 53 -6.39 -4.02 8.67
CA GLU A 53 -6.09 -5.06 7.67
C GLU A 53 -6.57 -6.44 8.14
N GLU A 54 -6.37 -6.79 9.41
CA GLU A 54 -6.84 -8.06 9.99
C GLU A 54 -8.37 -8.14 10.07
N GLU A 55 -9.05 -7.00 10.25
CA GLU A 55 -10.50 -6.96 10.29
C GLU A 55 -11.14 -7.04 8.89
N ARG A 56 -10.44 -6.60 7.84
CA ARG A 56 -10.95 -6.64 6.46
C ARG A 56 -10.93 -8.04 5.89
N VAL A 57 -12.03 -8.41 5.23
CA VAL A 57 -12.18 -9.69 4.53
C VAL A 57 -12.21 -9.45 3.03
N ASP A 58 -11.46 -10.25 2.27
CA ASP A 58 -11.51 -10.23 0.81
C ASP A 58 -12.92 -10.60 0.34
N GLU A 59 -13.63 -9.64 -0.24
CA GLU A 59 -15.00 -9.81 -0.73
C GLU A 59 -15.09 -10.86 -1.85
N THR A 60 -14.03 -11.06 -2.64
CA THR A 60 -14.01 -12.07 -3.70
C THR A 60 -13.90 -13.47 -3.13
N ALA A 61 -13.04 -13.67 -2.13
CA ALA A 61 -12.91 -14.90 -1.37
C ALA A 61 -14.19 -15.21 -0.57
N LEU A 62 -14.79 -14.18 0.04
CA LEU A 62 -16.06 -14.28 0.75
C LEU A 62 -17.20 -14.66 -0.19
N ARG A 63 -17.26 -14.06 -1.38
CA ARG A 63 -18.24 -14.41 -2.41
C ARG A 63 -18.08 -15.87 -2.85
N GLN A 64 -16.85 -16.35 -3.04
CA GLN A 64 -16.61 -17.75 -3.40
C GLN A 64 -17.12 -18.72 -2.32
N LEU A 65 -16.83 -18.47 -1.04
CA LEU A 65 -17.31 -19.32 0.05
C LEU A 65 -18.83 -19.26 0.23
N THR A 66 -19.44 -18.09 0.05
CA THR A 66 -20.90 -17.92 0.13
C THR A 66 -21.62 -18.58 -1.05
N GLU A 67 -21.06 -18.51 -2.26
CA GLU A 67 -21.56 -19.24 -3.44
C GLU A 67 -21.49 -20.76 -3.27
N MET A 68 -20.52 -21.26 -2.48
CA MET A 68 -20.43 -22.67 -2.09
C MET A 68 -21.45 -23.08 -1.02
N GLY A 69 -22.22 -22.13 -0.47
CA GLY A 69 -23.28 -22.38 0.51
C GLY A 69 -22.87 -22.16 1.97
N PHE A 70 -21.66 -21.66 2.24
CA PHE A 70 -21.25 -21.32 3.60
C PHE A 70 -21.86 -19.98 4.04
N PRO A 71 -22.38 -19.86 5.28
CA PRO A 71 -22.89 -18.59 5.79
C PRO A 71 -21.79 -17.52 5.82
N GLU A 72 -22.14 -16.29 5.46
CA GLU A 72 -21.21 -15.16 5.38
C GLU A 72 -20.44 -14.93 6.70
N SER A 73 -21.12 -15.02 7.84
CA SER A 73 -20.51 -14.89 9.17
C SER A 73 -19.40 -15.91 9.43
N ARG A 74 -19.60 -17.16 8.99
CA ARG A 74 -18.61 -18.24 9.14
C ARG A 74 -17.48 -18.07 8.14
N ALA A 75 -17.81 -17.71 6.90
CA ALA A 75 -16.84 -17.48 5.84
C ALA A 75 -15.90 -16.32 6.17
N VAL A 76 -16.40 -15.21 6.73
CA VAL A 76 -15.59 -14.09 7.26
C VAL A 76 -14.62 -14.60 8.32
N LYS A 77 -15.10 -15.36 9.30
CA LYS A 77 -14.27 -15.87 10.40
C LYS A 77 -13.18 -16.84 9.90
N ALA A 78 -13.53 -17.73 8.99
CA ALA A 78 -12.61 -18.67 8.38
C ALA A 78 -11.55 -17.98 7.53
N LEU A 79 -11.94 -16.99 6.71
CA LEU A 79 -11.01 -16.20 5.91
C LEU A 79 -10.03 -15.42 6.80
N ARG A 80 -10.49 -14.86 7.92
CA ARG A 80 -9.62 -14.21 8.91
C ARG A 80 -8.60 -15.18 9.51
N LEU A 81 -9.02 -16.38 9.91
CA LEU A 81 -8.14 -17.38 10.52
C LEU A 81 -7.20 -18.04 9.51
N SER A 82 -7.55 -18.03 8.22
CA SER A 82 -6.82 -18.67 7.13
C SER A 82 -6.07 -17.67 6.24
N HIS A 83 -5.76 -16.48 6.75
CA HIS A 83 -5.00 -15.44 6.03
C HIS A 83 -5.55 -15.12 4.62
N MET A 84 -6.87 -14.99 4.51
CA MET A 84 -7.60 -14.70 3.26
C MET A 84 -7.44 -15.75 2.14
N SER A 85 -6.99 -16.96 2.50
CA SER A 85 -6.85 -18.08 1.57
C SER A 85 -8.14 -18.90 1.49
N VAL A 86 -8.84 -18.85 0.36
CA VAL A 86 -10.09 -19.62 0.12
C VAL A 86 -9.93 -21.12 0.40
N PRO A 87 -8.88 -21.82 -0.09
CA PRO A 87 -8.71 -23.25 0.17
C PRO A 87 -8.54 -23.59 1.66
N GLN A 88 -7.77 -22.78 2.39
CA GLN A 88 -7.54 -22.99 3.82
C GLN A 88 -8.77 -22.62 4.65
N ALA A 89 -9.47 -21.55 4.28
CA ALA A 89 -10.71 -21.14 4.93
C ALA A 89 -11.81 -22.20 4.76
N MET A 90 -11.88 -22.83 3.58
CA MET A 90 -12.79 -23.94 3.34
C MET A 90 -12.45 -25.16 4.23
N GLU A 91 -11.18 -25.53 4.33
CA GLU A 91 -10.75 -26.64 5.19
C GLU A 91 -11.09 -26.36 6.66
N TRP A 92 -10.85 -25.13 7.14
CA TRP A 92 -11.25 -24.69 8.46
C TRP A 92 -12.77 -24.75 8.69
N LEU A 93 -13.57 -24.34 7.70
CA LEU A 93 -15.04 -24.41 7.75
C LEU A 93 -15.57 -25.84 7.80
N ILE A 94 -14.88 -26.78 7.13
CA ILE A 94 -15.25 -28.21 7.13
C ILE A 94 -14.89 -28.84 8.47
N GLU A 95 -13.69 -28.57 8.99
CA GLU A 95 -13.23 -29.07 10.29
C GLU A 95 -14.10 -28.59 11.45
N HIS A 96 -14.66 -27.39 11.34
CA HIS A 96 -15.50 -26.78 12.36
C HIS A 96 -17.00 -26.77 11.98
N ALA A 97 -17.44 -27.56 11.00
CA ALA A 97 -18.81 -27.51 10.48
C ALA A 97 -19.91 -27.70 11.54
N ASP A 98 -19.63 -28.51 12.57
CA ASP A 98 -20.57 -28.93 13.63
C ASP A 98 -20.50 -28.09 14.93
N ASP A 99 -19.66 -27.04 15.01
CA ASP A 99 -19.54 -26.23 16.22
C ASP A 99 -20.53 -25.03 16.23
N PRO A 100 -21.55 -25.04 17.10
CA PRO A 100 -22.52 -23.93 17.21
C PRO A 100 -21.93 -22.64 17.82
N ALA A 101 -20.71 -22.66 18.39
CA ALA A 101 -20.02 -21.46 18.90
C ALA A 101 -19.41 -20.58 17.79
N ILE A 102 -19.46 -21.00 16.53
CA ILE A 102 -18.95 -20.23 15.40
C ILE A 102 -19.85 -19.04 15.08
N ASP A 103 -21.14 -19.17 15.33
CA ASP A 103 -22.15 -18.12 15.07
C ASP A 103 -22.14 -17.03 16.15
N THR A 104 -21.36 -17.21 17.23
CA THR A 104 -21.11 -16.15 18.21
C THR A 104 -20.09 -15.14 17.65
N PRO A 105 -20.43 -13.84 17.57
CA PRO A 105 -19.47 -12.81 17.18
C PRO A 105 -18.30 -12.81 18.16
N LEU A 106 -17.08 -12.62 17.64
CA LEU A 106 -15.86 -12.53 18.44
C LEU A 106 -16.03 -11.44 19.55
N PRO A 107 -15.72 -11.76 20.82
CA PRO A 107 -15.79 -10.78 21.89
C PRO A 107 -14.62 -9.78 21.74
N GLY A 108 -14.93 -8.60 21.20
CA GLY A 108 -14.00 -7.47 21.05
C GLY A 108 -14.68 -6.11 20.88
N HIS A 109 -16.02 -6.05 20.79
CA HIS A 109 -16.80 -4.82 20.58
C HIS A 109 -16.97 -3.97 21.85
N SER A 110 -15.87 -3.64 22.51
CA SER A 110 -15.85 -2.60 23.52
C SER A 110 -15.28 -1.33 22.90
N SER A 111 -16.13 -0.53 22.27
CA SER A 111 -15.83 0.88 22.03
C SER A 111 -15.53 1.57 23.36
N PRO A 112 -14.41 2.29 23.52
CA PRO A 112 -14.37 3.46 24.36
C PRO A 112 -14.76 4.67 23.50
N GLY A 113 -15.86 5.31 23.88
CA GLY A 113 -16.27 6.60 23.31
C GLY A 113 -15.24 7.71 23.56
N PRO A 114 -15.39 8.85 22.88
CA PRO A 114 -14.39 9.91 22.83
C PRO A 114 -14.36 10.67 24.17
N ALA A 115 -13.19 10.73 24.80
CA ALA A 115 -12.90 11.65 25.89
C ALA A 115 -11.89 12.68 25.37
N GLY A 116 -12.33 13.95 25.31
CA GLY A 116 -11.55 15.06 24.81
C GLY A 116 -10.57 15.67 25.83
N ALA A 117 -9.65 16.47 25.29
CA ALA A 117 -8.73 17.42 25.93
C ALA A 117 -7.65 16.79 26.84
N GLU A 118 -6.38 17.21 26.88
CA GLU A 118 -5.82 18.56 26.82
C GLU A 118 -4.39 18.56 26.23
N ALA A 119 -3.99 19.69 25.65
CA ALA A 119 -2.59 20.05 25.39
C ALA A 119 -1.79 20.20 26.71
N PRO A 120 -0.46 20.13 26.64
CA PRO A 120 0.29 21.33 26.97
C PRO A 120 1.35 21.69 25.93
N ALA A 121 1.59 23.00 25.87
CA ALA A 121 2.64 23.65 25.11
C ALA A 121 3.99 23.62 25.86
N GLU A 122 5.03 24.00 25.12
CA GLU A 122 6.42 24.30 25.53
C GLU A 122 7.32 23.06 25.70
N ALA A 123 8.55 23.01 25.19
CA ALA A 123 9.50 24.08 24.91
C ALA A 123 10.45 23.72 23.74
N ALA A 124 10.95 24.76 23.08
CA ALA A 124 12.00 24.69 22.08
C ALA A 124 13.38 24.43 22.71
N ALA A 125 14.21 23.57 22.10
CA ALA A 125 15.68 23.66 22.15
C ALA A 125 16.36 22.61 21.24
N GLY A 126 17.00 23.06 20.14
CA GLY A 126 18.20 22.49 19.48
C GLY A 126 18.19 21.04 18.98
N PRO A 127 18.97 20.69 17.92
CA PRO A 127 19.11 19.30 17.50
C PRO A 127 20.03 18.58 18.49
N SER A 128 19.44 17.91 19.48
CA SER A 128 20.14 17.01 20.42
C SER A 128 20.15 15.57 19.89
N GLU A 129 21.06 14.74 20.41
CA GLU A 129 21.27 13.33 20.04
C GLU A 129 19.97 12.49 20.00
N GLU A 130 18.93 12.90 20.73
CA GLU A 130 17.57 12.36 20.71
C GLU A 130 16.87 12.48 19.34
N ASP A 131 17.13 13.55 18.56
CA ASP A 131 16.58 13.72 17.20
C ASP A 131 17.23 12.77 16.19
N GLU A 132 18.49 12.40 16.39
CA GLU A 132 19.17 11.42 15.54
C GLU A 132 18.73 9.99 15.89
N GLU A 133 18.55 9.68 17.18
CA GLU A 133 18.00 8.40 17.63
C GLU A 133 16.54 8.20 17.16
N ALA A 134 15.71 9.24 17.22
CA ALA A 134 14.35 9.20 16.69
C ALA A 134 14.30 9.00 15.17
N LYS A 135 15.24 9.60 14.41
CA LYS A 135 15.37 9.35 12.96
C LYS A 135 15.81 7.93 12.66
N ASP A 136 16.73 7.37 13.44
CA ASP A 136 17.19 5.99 13.29
C ASP A 136 16.07 4.99 13.60
N GLU A 137 15.28 5.23 14.65
CA GLU A 137 14.11 4.42 15.00
C GLU A 137 13.01 4.50 13.93
N LEU A 138 12.68 5.70 13.45
CA LEU A 138 11.77 5.89 12.32
C LEU A 138 12.26 5.11 11.10
N THR A 139 13.55 5.22 10.78
CA THR A 139 14.16 4.51 9.66
C THR A 139 14.05 2.99 9.83
N GLU A 140 14.22 2.44 11.03
CA GLU A 140 14.01 1.01 11.29
C GLU A 140 12.53 0.61 11.24
N ILE A 141 11.59 1.46 11.68
CA ILE A 141 10.15 1.25 11.50
C ILE A 141 9.83 1.18 10.00
N PHE A 142 10.28 2.14 9.18
CA PHE A 142 10.09 2.11 7.73
C PHE A 142 10.74 0.89 7.09
N LYS A 143 11.96 0.50 7.50
CA LYS A 143 12.59 -0.74 7.00
C LYS A 143 11.82 -2.00 7.40
N LYS A 144 11.20 -2.05 8.58
CA LYS A 144 10.35 -3.18 9.00
C LYS A 144 9.06 -3.23 8.19
N ILE A 145 8.43 -2.08 7.97
CA ILE A 145 7.21 -1.96 7.18
C ILE A 145 7.48 -2.35 5.73
N ARG A 146 8.56 -1.84 5.15
CA ARG A 146 9.00 -2.20 3.80
C ARG A 146 9.38 -3.67 3.68
N ARG A 147 9.95 -4.29 4.72
CA ARG A 147 10.20 -5.74 4.77
C ARG A 147 8.91 -6.56 4.89
N LYS A 148 7.93 -6.10 5.68
CA LYS A 148 6.64 -6.78 5.89
C LYS A 148 5.77 -6.72 4.64
N ARG A 149 5.75 -5.56 3.98
CA ARG A 149 4.95 -5.27 2.78
C ARG A 149 5.70 -5.55 1.47
N ALA A 150 6.92 -6.07 1.55
CA ALA A 150 7.78 -6.32 0.40
C ALA A 150 7.05 -7.11 -0.71
N PHE A 151 7.20 -6.63 -1.94
CA PHE A 151 6.65 -7.29 -3.14
C PHE A 151 6.91 -8.80 -3.13
N ARG A 152 5.83 -9.59 -3.20
CA ARG A 152 5.90 -11.05 -3.36
C ARG A 152 5.47 -11.41 -4.78
N ALA A 153 6.41 -11.94 -5.56
CA ALA A 153 6.11 -12.45 -6.88
C ALA A 153 5.13 -13.65 -6.79
N ASP A 154 4.11 -13.67 -7.64
CA ASP A 154 3.19 -14.81 -7.73
C ASP A 154 3.95 -16.05 -8.19
N GLY A 155 4.05 -17.07 -7.33
CA GLY A 155 4.76 -18.31 -7.64
C GLY A 155 4.23 -19.01 -8.89
N ARG A 156 2.93 -18.88 -9.21
CA ARG A 156 2.38 -19.46 -10.45
C ARG A 156 2.90 -18.71 -11.67
N ALA A 157 2.84 -17.38 -11.64
CA ALA A 157 3.34 -16.55 -12.73
C ALA A 157 4.86 -16.73 -12.92
N VAL A 158 5.63 -16.85 -11.83
CA VAL A 158 7.08 -17.13 -11.87
C VAL A 158 7.35 -18.45 -12.58
N ILE A 159 6.72 -19.54 -12.13
CA ILE A 159 6.90 -20.87 -12.72
C ILE A 159 6.54 -20.85 -14.20
N SER A 160 5.38 -20.28 -14.57
CA SER A 160 4.94 -20.25 -15.96
C SER A 160 5.85 -19.42 -16.87
N LEU A 161 6.45 -18.32 -16.37
CA LEU A 161 7.40 -17.54 -17.16
C LEU A 161 8.78 -18.23 -17.24
N MET A 162 9.22 -18.90 -16.18
CA MET A 162 10.44 -19.72 -16.23
C MET A 162 10.30 -20.91 -17.20
N GLU A 163 9.12 -21.53 -17.28
CA GLU A 163 8.81 -22.59 -18.26
C GLU A 163 8.86 -22.09 -19.71
N MET A 164 8.62 -20.79 -19.94
CA MET A 164 8.80 -20.15 -21.25
C MET A 164 10.28 -19.90 -21.60
N GLY A 165 11.21 -20.18 -20.68
CA GLY A 165 12.65 -20.06 -20.88
C GLY A 165 13.24 -18.71 -20.45
N PHE A 166 12.49 -17.90 -19.71
CA PHE A 166 12.99 -16.65 -19.13
C PHE A 166 13.78 -16.90 -17.84
N ASP A 167 14.83 -16.11 -17.60
CA ASP A 167 15.63 -16.20 -16.38
C ASP A 167 14.82 -15.77 -15.15
N GLU A 168 14.97 -16.48 -14.03
CA GLU A 168 14.24 -16.21 -12.77
C GLU A 168 14.38 -14.75 -12.33
N LYS A 169 15.59 -14.18 -12.45
CA LYS A 169 15.85 -12.79 -12.09
C LYS A 169 15.06 -11.82 -12.97
N GLU A 170 15.02 -12.05 -14.28
CA GLU A 170 14.26 -11.21 -15.21
C GLU A 170 12.75 -11.36 -14.99
N VAL A 171 12.29 -12.57 -14.66
CA VAL A 171 10.89 -12.86 -14.34
C VAL A 171 10.46 -12.12 -13.07
N LEU A 172 11.28 -12.12 -12.03
CA LEU A 172 11.01 -11.38 -10.79
C LEU A 172 10.95 -9.87 -11.05
N ASP A 173 11.90 -9.33 -11.83
CA ASP A 173 11.90 -7.92 -12.21
C ASP A 173 10.66 -7.57 -13.05
N ALA A 174 10.31 -8.41 -14.02
CA ALA A 174 9.13 -8.24 -14.87
C ALA A 174 7.84 -8.26 -14.03
N LEU A 175 7.71 -9.19 -13.09
CA LEU A 175 6.55 -9.29 -12.21
C LEU A 175 6.48 -8.11 -11.23
N ARG A 176 7.63 -7.59 -10.79
CA ARG A 176 7.70 -6.39 -9.96
C ARG A 176 7.19 -5.15 -10.70
N VAL A 177 7.58 -4.98 -11.97
CA VAL A 177 7.11 -3.84 -12.79
C VAL A 177 5.66 -4.02 -13.24
N SER A 178 5.26 -5.24 -13.57
CA SER A 178 3.91 -5.56 -14.05
C SER A 178 2.90 -5.84 -12.94
N ASN A 179 3.29 -5.68 -11.67
CA ASN A 179 2.43 -5.90 -10.51
C ASN A 179 1.77 -7.29 -10.52
N ASN A 180 2.60 -8.34 -10.64
CA ASN A 180 2.20 -9.76 -10.75
C ASN A 180 1.30 -10.12 -11.95
N GLN A 181 1.11 -9.24 -12.92
CA GLN A 181 0.34 -9.58 -14.12
C GLN A 181 1.21 -10.35 -15.12
N GLN A 182 1.03 -11.67 -15.20
CA GLN A 182 1.79 -12.55 -16.09
C GLN A 182 1.82 -12.07 -17.56
N SER A 183 0.70 -11.60 -18.11
CA SER A 183 0.64 -11.13 -19.50
C SER A 183 1.48 -9.87 -19.73
N ALA A 184 1.46 -8.93 -18.78
CA ALA A 184 2.24 -7.72 -18.85
C ALA A 184 3.73 -7.97 -18.52
N ALA A 185 4.03 -8.92 -17.62
CA ALA A 185 5.38 -9.41 -17.38
C ALA A 185 5.99 -10.03 -18.64
N CYS A 186 5.23 -10.86 -19.35
CA CYS A 186 5.64 -11.47 -20.61
C CYS A 186 5.90 -10.40 -21.69
N GLU A 187 5.00 -9.42 -21.81
CA GLU A 187 5.20 -8.27 -22.72
C GLU A 187 6.45 -7.45 -22.35
N TRP A 188 6.70 -7.24 -21.05
CA TRP A 188 7.89 -6.56 -20.55
C TRP A 188 9.18 -7.34 -20.86
N LEU A 189 9.15 -8.67 -20.71
CA LEU A 189 10.29 -9.54 -21.00
C LEU A 189 10.64 -9.55 -22.50
N LEU A 190 9.62 -9.49 -23.35
CA LEU A 190 9.73 -9.49 -24.82
C LEU A 190 10.00 -8.10 -25.44
N GLY A 191 9.91 -7.01 -24.67
CA GLY A 191 10.06 -5.64 -25.17
C GLY A 191 11.51 -5.14 -25.25
N ASP A 192 11.86 -4.46 -26.36
CA ASP A 192 13.22 -3.96 -26.65
C ASP A 192 13.65 -2.71 -25.86
N ARG A 193 12.71 -2.00 -25.20
CA ARG A 193 12.99 -0.81 -24.37
C ARG A 193 12.39 -0.97 -23.00
N LYS A 194 13.22 -1.40 -22.04
CA LYS A 194 12.80 -1.65 -20.66
C LYS A 194 13.15 -0.42 -19.81
N PRO A 195 12.19 0.23 -19.11
CA PRO A 195 12.56 1.02 -17.95
C PRO A 195 13.20 0.07 -16.95
N SER A 196 14.46 0.33 -16.59
CA SER A 196 15.15 -0.56 -15.66
C SER A 196 14.48 -0.50 -14.29
N PRO A 197 14.47 -1.59 -13.49
CA PRO A 197 14.01 -1.54 -12.10
C PRO A 197 14.71 -0.42 -11.31
N GLU A 198 15.97 -0.12 -11.66
CA GLU A 198 16.75 0.99 -11.09
C GLU A 198 16.23 2.39 -11.48
N GLU A 199 15.61 2.55 -12.65
CA GLU A 199 14.94 3.80 -13.05
C GLU A 199 13.58 3.99 -12.35
N LEU A 200 12.92 2.88 -12.01
CA LEU A 200 11.67 2.86 -11.25
C LEU A 200 11.87 3.09 -9.76
N ASP A 201 13.05 2.75 -9.22
CA ASP A 201 13.45 3.01 -7.83
C ASP A 201 14.03 4.44 -7.65
N LYS A 202 14.13 5.24 -8.72
CA LYS A 202 14.46 6.67 -8.63
C LYS A 202 13.19 7.52 -8.59
N GLY A 203 13.10 8.38 -7.58
CA GLY A 203 12.06 9.39 -7.50
C GLY A 203 12.12 10.40 -8.65
N ILE A 204 11.06 11.22 -8.77
CA ILE A 204 11.03 12.37 -9.68
C ILE A 204 12.01 13.45 -9.24
N ASP A 205 12.62 14.11 -10.21
CA ASP A 205 13.46 15.29 -9.99
C ASP A 205 12.74 16.34 -9.11
N PRO A 206 13.32 16.75 -7.97
CA PRO A 206 12.69 17.72 -7.09
C PRO A 206 12.39 19.08 -7.75
N ASN A 207 13.13 19.43 -8.80
CA ASN A 207 12.93 20.66 -9.57
C ASN A 207 11.95 20.51 -10.73
N SER A 208 11.34 19.33 -10.91
CA SER A 208 10.37 19.09 -11.97
C SER A 208 9.11 19.95 -11.75
N PRO A 209 8.57 20.61 -12.80
CA PRO A 209 7.31 21.35 -12.72
C PRO A 209 6.15 20.49 -12.19
N LEU A 210 6.15 19.19 -12.50
CA LEU A 210 5.14 18.26 -11.99
C LEU A 210 5.26 18.11 -10.47
N PHE A 211 6.47 17.90 -9.97
CA PHE A 211 6.71 17.70 -8.54
C PHE A 211 6.43 18.98 -7.74
N GLN A 212 6.84 20.14 -8.26
CA GLN A 212 6.51 21.44 -7.66
C GLN A 212 5.00 21.69 -7.61
N ALA A 213 4.27 21.41 -8.71
CA ALA A 213 2.81 21.55 -8.71
C ALA A 213 2.10 20.62 -7.72
N ILE A 214 2.65 19.42 -7.49
CA ILE A 214 2.16 18.49 -6.46
C ILE A 214 2.42 19.04 -5.07
N LEU A 215 3.63 19.54 -4.80
CA LEU A 215 4.00 20.11 -3.50
C LEU A 215 3.30 21.44 -3.19
N ASP A 216 2.94 22.23 -4.20
CA ASP A 216 2.17 23.47 -4.02
C ASP A 216 0.70 23.22 -3.67
N ASN A 217 0.22 21.97 -3.80
CA ASN A 217 -1.16 21.64 -3.51
C ASN A 217 -1.39 21.50 -1.98
N PRO A 218 -2.30 22.29 -1.37
CA PRO A 218 -2.50 22.29 0.08
C PRO A 218 -3.07 20.97 0.60
N VAL A 219 -3.87 20.25 -0.20
CA VAL A 219 -4.40 18.93 0.18
C VAL A 219 -3.27 17.91 0.25
N VAL A 220 -2.33 17.98 -0.69
CA VAL A 220 -1.16 17.10 -0.70
C VAL A 220 -0.25 17.43 0.48
N GLN A 221 0.06 18.69 0.72
CA GLN A 221 0.88 19.11 1.87
C GLN A 221 0.30 18.63 3.20
N LEU A 222 -1.02 18.78 3.41
CA LEU A 222 -1.69 18.29 4.61
C LEU A 222 -1.67 16.75 4.70
N GLY A 223 -1.72 16.06 3.57
CA GLY A 223 -1.55 14.61 3.52
C GLY A 223 -0.15 14.18 3.93
N LEU A 224 0.90 14.89 3.51
CA LEU A 224 2.29 14.56 3.83
C LEU A 224 2.63 14.73 5.32
N THR A 225 1.81 15.46 6.09
CA THR A 225 1.95 15.57 7.55
C THR A 225 1.16 14.50 8.30
N ASN A 226 0.41 13.63 7.61
CA ASN A 226 -0.31 12.53 8.24
C ASN A 226 0.51 11.23 8.12
N PRO A 227 0.90 10.57 9.25
CA PRO A 227 1.65 9.32 9.20
C PRO A 227 0.89 8.20 8.47
N LYS A 228 -0.45 8.17 8.54
CA LYS A 228 -1.27 7.17 7.82
C LYS A 228 -1.13 7.31 6.31
N THR A 229 -1.13 8.54 5.80
CA THR A 229 -0.95 8.81 4.36
C THR A 229 0.44 8.37 3.90
N LEU A 230 1.47 8.55 4.72
CA LEU A 230 2.80 8.05 4.42
C LEU A 230 2.85 6.52 4.36
N LEU A 231 2.24 5.85 5.34
CA LEU A 231 2.14 4.38 5.37
C LEU A 231 1.37 3.84 4.16
N ALA A 232 0.31 4.53 3.75
CA ALA A 232 -0.43 4.22 2.54
C ALA A 232 0.43 4.36 1.28
N PHE A 233 1.28 5.39 1.20
CA PHE A 233 2.19 5.57 0.08
C PHE A 233 3.23 4.45 0.00
N GLU A 234 3.81 4.05 1.14
CA GLU A 234 4.71 2.88 1.23
C GLU A 234 4.00 1.60 0.79
N ASP A 235 2.75 1.39 1.21
CA ASP A 235 1.98 0.21 0.83
C ASP A 235 1.66 0.18 -0.68
N MET A 236 1.26 1.32 -1.26
CA MET A 236 1.02 1.43 -2.70
C MET A 236 2.29 1.29 -3.54
N LEU A 237 3.46 1.67 -3.00
CA LEU A 237 4.75 1.49 -3.67
C LEU A 237 5.15 0.03 -3.79
N GLU A 238 4.90 -0.75 -2.74
CA GLU A 238 5.25 -2.17 -2.71
C GLU A 238 4.17 -3.04 -3.40
N ASN A 239 2.89 -2.66 -3.26
CA ASN A 239 1.77 -3.34 -3.92
C ASN A 239 0.79 -2.34 -4.58
N PRO A 240 0.98 -2.06 -5.88
CA PRO A 240 0.07 -1.18 -6.61
C PRO A 240 -1.40 -1.66 -6.66
N LEU A 241 -1.71 -2.93 -6.36
CA LEU A 241 -3.11 -3.39 -6.26
C LEU A 241 -3.85 -2.68 -5.12
N ASN A 242 -3.15 -2.37 -4.03
CA ASN A 242 -3.73 -1.69 -2.88
C ASN A 242 -4.05 -0.22 -3.19
N SER A 243 -3.57 0.34 -4.32
CA SER A 243 -3.87 1.73 -4.73
C SER A 243 -5.36 2.02 -4.81
N THR A 244 -6.17 1.05 -5.25
CA THR A 244 -7.63 1.21 -5.34
C THR A 244 -8.25 1.32 -3.95
N GLN A 245 -7.76 0.55 -2.99
CA GLN A 245 -8.21 0.59 -1.60
C GLN A 245 -7.89 1.96 -0.98
N TRP A 246 -6.64 2.42 -1.10
CA TRP A 246 -6.23 3.72 -0.57
C TRP A 246 -6.89 4.92 -1.27
N MET A 247 -7.30 4.77 -2.52
CA MET A 247 -8.09 5.78 -3.23
C MET A 247 -9.50 5.95 -2.64
N ASN A 248 -10.05 4.92 -2.01
CA ASN A 248 -11.36 4.96 -1.33
C ASN A 248 -11.25 5.34 0.16
N ASP A 249 -10.03 5.44 0.71
CA ASP A 249 -9.82 5.84 2.10
C ASP A 249 -10.18 7.33 2.31
N PRO A 250 -10.94 7.69 3.36
CA PRO A 250 -11.37 9.08 3.59
C PRO A 250 -10.24 10.09 3.75
N GLU A 251 -9.07 9.67 4.24
CA GLU A 251 -7.93 10.55 4.52
C GLU A 251 -6.92 10.55 3.38
N THR A 252 -6.60 9.36 2.83
CA THR A 252 -5.58 9.18 1.79
C THR A 252 -6.15 9.39 0.38
N GLY A 253 -7.41 9.03 0.16
CA GLY A 253 -8.08 9.11 -1.14
C GLY A 253 -8.09 10.51 -1.75
N PRO A 254 -8.47 11.57 -1.00
CA PRO A 254 -8.41 12.94 -1.50
C PRO A 254 -7.01 13.35 -1.98
N VAL A 255 -5.95 12.93 -1.27
CA VAL A 255 -4.55 13.23 -1.64
C VAL A 255 -4.20 12.56 -2.97
N MET A 256 -4.49 11.27 -3.10
CA MET A 256 -4.23 10.49 -4.32
C MET A 256 -4.99 11.02 -5.54
N LEU A 257 -6.25 11.44 -5.34
CA LEU A 257 -7.05 12.04 -6.40
C LEU A 257 -6.45 13.37 -6.89
N GLN A 258 -5.90 14.19 -5.99
CA GLN A 258 -5.23 15.43 -6.39
C GLN A 258 -3.93 15.16 -7.15
N ILE A 259 -3.12 14.20 -6.69
CA ILE A 259 -1.90 13.77 -7.39
C ILE A 259 -2.25 13.32 -8.82
N SER A 260 -3.28 12.47 -8.98
CA SER A 260 -3.72 11.99 -10.29
C SER A 260 -4.21 13.12 -11.19
N ARG A 261 -4.99 14.09 -10.66
CA ARG A 261 -5.46 15.25 -11.42
C ARG A 261 -4.32 16.15 -11.89
N ILE A 262 -3.35 16.42 -11.02
CA ILE A 262 -2.18 17.25 -11.36
C ILE A 262 -1.36 16.57 -12.45
N PHE A 263 -1.09 15.26 -12.31
CA PHE A 263 -0.41 14.48 -13.32
C PHE A 263 -1.13 14.52 -14.68
N GLN A 264 -2.44 14.28 -14.70
CA GLN A 264 -3.23 14.31 -15.94
C GLN A 264 -3.27 15.69 -16.59
N THR A 265 -3.27 16.76 -15.79
CA THR A 265 -3.28 18.14 -16.31
C THR A 265 -1.94 18.47 -16.96
N MET A 266 -0.84 18.11 -16.30
CA MET A 266 0.52 18.37 -16.78
C MET A 266 0.87 17.52 -18.02
N ASN A 267 0.39 16.28 -18.09
CA ASN A 267 0.67 15.36 -19.21
C ASN A 267 -0.24 15.59 -20.44
N ARG A 268 -1.25 16.46 -20.32
CA ARG A 268 -2.10 16.90 -21.44
C ARG A 268 -1.61 18.19 -22.12
N THR A 269 -0.61 18.84 -21.53
CA THR A 269 -0.04 20.12 -21.99
C THR A 269 1.28 19.85 -22.71
#